data_AF-A0A3N5P8Y4-F1
#
_entry.id   AF-A0A3N5P8Y4-F1
#
_cell.length_a   1.000
_cell.length_b   1.000
_cell.length_c   1.000
_cell.angle_alpha   90.00
_cell.angle_beta   90.00
_cell.angle_gamma   90.00
#
_symmetry.space_group_name_H-M   'P 1'
#
loop_
_entity.id
_entity.type
_entity.pdbx_description
1 polymer ?
#
loop_
_entity_poly.entity_id
_entity_poly.type
_entity_poly.pdbx_seq_one_letter_code
_entity_poly.pdbx_strand_id
1 'polypeptide(L)'
;GYAVLEALTPRASCMYRPQRNAMMDVLIRRGRHRFAKQQIPRDNVRALVRSLRDGYAVGYLPDQTYLGNQSALLPFFGEPAVTNTATSRLAAISGAAVLPYFFRRLPSGDYRVDIGAPLPGFPGESPSSDAQRLFGLLEDYIRLAPEQYLWLYKKFKGRPAPLPDVYAR
;
A
#
# COMPACT_ATOMS: atom_id res chain seq x y z
N GLY A 1 0.01 -18.40 -10.65
CA GLY A 1 -0.07 -17.29 -9.68
C GLY A 1 0.56 -17.66 -8.34
N TYR A 2 -0.10 -18.51 -7.55
CA TYR A 2 0.29 -18.85 -6.18
C TYR A 2 1.73 -19.40 -6.01
N ALA A 3 2.14 -20.37 -6.84
CA ALA A 3 3.46 -21.00 -6.74
C ALA A 3 4.63 -20.02 -6.95
N VAL A 4 4.41 -18.93 -7.71
CA VAL A 4 5.47 -17.95 -8.02
C VAL A 4 5.78 -17.06 -6.82
N LEU A 5 4.77 -16.62 -6.06
CA LEU A 5 4.99 -15.79 -4.87
C LEU A 5 5.60 -16.60 -3.70
N GLU A 6 5.20 -17.86 -3.53
CA GLU A 6 5.80 -18.75 -2.53
C GLU A 6 7.27 -19.07 -2.86
N ALA A 7 7.58 -19.32 -4.15
CA ALA A 7 8.93 -19.56 -4.61
C ALA A 7 9.84 -18.32 -4.52
N LEU A 8 9.30 -17.11 -4.76
CA LEU A 8 10.06 -15.86 -4.71
C LEU A 8 10.14 -15.25 -3.30
N THR A 9 9.16 -15.52 -2.44
CA THR A 9 9.07 -14.97 -1.08
C THR A 9 8.51 -16.03 -0.10
N PRO A 10 9.31 -17.05 0.29
CA PRO A 10 8.85 -18.15 1.16
C PRO A 10 8.47 -17.68 2.58
N ARG A 11 8.73 -16.41 2.91
CA ARG A 11 8.43 -15.76 4.18
C ARG A 11 7.74 -14.41 3.93
N ALA A 12 6.46 -14.45 3.61
CA ALA A 12 5.64 -13.25 3.44
C ALA A 12 4.61 -13.10 4.57
N SER A 13 4.42 -11.86 5.00
CA SER A 13 3.32 -11.38 5.85
C SER A 13 2.57 -10.28 5.09
N CYS A 14 1.37 -9.92 5.52
CA CYS A 14 0.67 -8.76 4.98
C CYS A 14 0.00 -7.94 6.07
N MET A 15 -0.12 -6.63 5.82
CA MET A 15 -0.96 -5.79 6.66
C MET A 15 -2.44 -6.06 6.35
N TYR A 16 -3.24 -6.07 7.40
CA TYR A 16 -4.66 -6.40 7.36
C TYR A 16 -5.50 -5.38 8.10
N ARG A 17 -6.70 -5.11 7.57
CA ARG A 17 -7.75 -4.37 8.27
C ARG A 17 -8.88 -5.35 8.58
N PRO A 18 -9.18 -5.62 9.87
CA PRO A 18 -10.34 -6.41 10.24
C PRO A 18 -11.62 -5.88 9.60
N GLN A 19 -12.41 -6.78 9.02
CA GLN A 19 -13.69 -6.45 8.43
C GLN A 19 -14.77 -6.36 9.50
N ARG A 20 -15.73 -5.45 9.32
CA ARG A 20 -16.87 -5.31 10.24
C ARG A 20 -17.78 -6.54 10.24
N ASN A 21 -17.94 -7.17 9.08
CA ASN A 21 -18.70 -8.41 8.95
C ASN A 21 -17.79 -9.61 9.26
N ALA A 22 -18.13 -10.38 10.29
CA ALA A 22 -17.31 -11.49 10.77
C ALA A 22 -17.13 -12.62 9.75
N MET A 23 -18.18 -12.96 8.99
CA MET A 23 -18.07 -13.96 7.92
C MET A 23 -17.07 -13.51 6.85
N MET A 24 -17.16 -12.26 6.40
CA MET A 24 -16.22 -11.70 5.42
C MET A 24 -14.79 -11.65 5.97
N ASP A 25 -14.61 -11.32 7.26
CA ASP A 25 -13.31 -11.35 7.93
C ASP A 25 -12.68 -12.75 7.87
N VAL A 26 -13.46 -13.78 8.21
CA VAL A 26 -13.02 -15.19 8.17
C VAL A 26 -12.65 -15.62 6.75
N LEU A 27 -13.49 -15.29 5.75
CA LEU A 27 -13.23 -15.66 4.35
C LEU A 27 -11.95 -15.02 3.82
N ILE A 28 -11.76 -13.71 4.06
CA ILE A 28 -10.56 -12.99 3.63
C ILE A 28 -9.32 -13.55 4.33
N ARG A 29 -9.41 -13.80 5.64
CA ARG A 29 -8.29 -14.39 6.39
C ARG A 29 -7.90 -15.75 5.86
N ARG A 30 -8.88 -16.64 5.63
CA ARG A 30 -8.62 -17.98 5.07
C ARG A 30 -7.97 -17.91 3.69
N GLY A 31 -8.46 -17.01 2.83
CA GLY A 31 -7.88 -16.81 1.50
C GLY A 31 -6.43 -16.34 1.55
N ARG A 32 -6.11 -15.40 2.45
CA ARG A 32 -4.77 -14.84 2.63
C ARG A 32 -3.79 -15.78 3.32
N HIS A 33 -4.26 -16.67 4.18
CA HIS A 33 -3.42 -17.67 4.86
C HIS A 33 -2.64 -18.55 3.90
N ARG A 34 -3.12 -18.68 2.66
CA ARG A 34 -2.41 -19.40 1.60
C ARG A 34 -1.03 -18.80 1.36
N PHE A 35 -0.90 -17.46 1.29
CA PHE A 35 0.36 -16.82 0.86
C PHE A 35 0.98 -15.89 1.91
N ALA A 36 0.24 -15.51 2.95
CA ALA A 36 0.73 -14.68 4.05
C ALA A 36 0.73 -15.49 5.34
N LYS A 37 1.93 -15.76 5.86
CA LYS A 37 2.11 -16.47 7.14
C LYS A 37 1.50 -15.70 8.29
N GLN A 38 1.61 -14.37 8.27
CA GLN A 38 0.98 -13.49 9.23
C GLN A 38 0.12 -12.44 8.54
N GLN A 39 -1.08 -12.22 9.08
CA GLN A 39 -1.97 -11.12 8.69
C GLN A 39 -2.01 -10.13 9.83
N ILE A 40 -1.19 -9.10 9.74
CA ILE A 40 -0.88 -8.20 10.84
C ILE A 40 -1.88 -7.05 10.82
N PRO A 41 -2.69 -6.87 11.88
CA PRO A 41 -3.61 -5.74 11.97
C PRO A 41 -2.90 -4.39 11.79
N ARG A 42 -3.52 -3.46 11.05
CA ARG A 42 -2.94 -2.15 10.71
C ARG A 42 -2.53 -1.28 11.90
N ASP A 43 -3.15 -1.50 13.05
CA ASP A 43 -2.87 -0.85 14.33
C ASP A 43 -1.71 -1.50 15.10
N ASN A 44 -1.29 -2.71 14.70
CA ASN A 44 -0.18 -3.43 15.31
C ASN A 44 1.15 -3.19 14.57
N VAL A 45 1.60 -1.94 14.57
CA VAL A 45 2.86 -1.52 13.95
C VAL A 45 4.05 -2.29 14.54
N ARG A 46 4.04 -2.59 15.84
CA ARG A 46 5.12 -3.34 16.51
C ARG A 46 5.30 -4.73 15.91
N ALA A 47 4.21 -5.46 15.67
CA ALA A 47 4.28 -6.78 15.04
C ALA A 47 4.75 -6.70 13.59
N LEU A 48 4.34 -5.67 12.85
CA LEU A 48 4.79 -5.44 11.47
C LEU A 48 6.31 -5.24 11.41
N VAL A 49 6.85 -4.37 12.26
CA VAL A 49 8.30 -4.12 12.34
C VAL A 49 9.07 -5.36 12.77
N ARG A 50 8.54 -6.12 13.72
CA ARG A 50 9.15 -7.40 14.13
C ARG A 50 9.20 -8.38 12.95
N SER A 51 8.10 -8.52 12.20
CA SER A 51 8.06 -9.40 11.03
C SER A 51 9.12 -9.02 10.00
N LEU A 52 9.29 -7.72 9.70
CA LEU A 52 10.36 -7.24 8.82
C LEU A 52 11.76 -7.57 9.34
N ARG A 53 12.02 -7.35 10.64
CA ARG A 53 13.32 -7.67 11.28
C ARG A 53 13.62 -9.16 11.33
N ASP A 54 12.59 -10.00 11.36
CA ASP A 54 12.70 -11.46 11.29
C ASP A 54 12.94 -11.96 9.84
N GLY A 55 13.14 -11.06 8.88
CA GLY A 55 13.43 -11.35 7.48
C GLY A 55 12.19 -11.72 6.65
N TYR A 56 10.99 -11.39 7.10
CA TYR A 56 9.78 -11.55 6.28
C TYR A 56 9.58 -10.34 5.37
N ALA A 57 9.15 -10.59 4.13
CA ALA A 57 8.55 -9.56 3.30
C ALA A 57 7.16 -9.19 3.86
N VAL A 58 6.80 -7.90 3.86
CA VAL A 58 5.46 -7.46 4.28
C VAL A 58 4.76 -6.75 3.12
N GLY A 59 3.63 -7.30 2.68
CA GLY A 59 2.71 -6.61 1.78
C GLY A 59 2.03 -5.43 2.48
N TYR A 60 2.29 -4.22 1.99
CA TYR A 60 1.74 -2.97 2.52
C TYR A 60 1.14 -2.14 1.37
N LEU A 61 -0.11 -1.67 1.53
CA LEU A 61 -0.85 -0.88 0.54
C LEU A 61 -1.17 0.50 1.12
N PRO A 62 -0.39 1.55 0.79
CA PRO A 62 -0.52 2.88 1.39
C PRO A 62 -1.47 3.83 0.66
N ASP A 63 -2.09 3.41 -0.45
CA ASP A 63 -2.76 4.29 -1.41
C ASP A 63 -4.06 4.91 -0.88
N GLN A 64 -4.67 4.28 0.13
CA GLN A 64 -5.84 4.80 0.82
C GLN A 64 -5.53 5.93 1.80
N THR A 65 -6.37 6.96 1.77
CA THR A 65 -6.39 8.09 2.70
C THR A 65 -6.47 7.64 4.17
N TYR A 66 -5.54 8.17 4.98
CA TYR A 66 -5.56 8.09 6.44
C TYR A 66 -5.63 9.51 7.00
N LEU A 67 -6.66 9.82 7.80
CA LEU A 67 -6.88 11.19 8.34
C LEU A 67 -6.24 11.40 9.72
N GLY A 68 -5.06 10.82 9.95
CA GLY A 68 -4.32 10.98 11.21
C GLY A 68 -2.97 11.66 11.00
N ASN A 69 -2.19 11.77 12.08
CA ASN A 69 -0.90 12.48 12.13
C ASN A 69 0.19 11.92 11.18
N GLN A 70 -0.08 10.84 10.46
CA GLN A 70 0.81 10.24 9.46
C GLN A 70 0.23 10.42 8.06
N SER A 71 -0.18 11.65 7.76
CA SER A 71 -0.68 12.04 6.46
C SER A 71 -0.23 13.45 6.11
N ALA A 72 -0.12 13.70 4.81
CA ALA A 72 0.20 14.99 4.25
C ALA A 72 -0.71 15.27 3.05
N LEU A 73 -0.98 16.54 2.79
CA LEU A 73 -1.66 16.97 1.57
C LEU A 73 -0.62 17.02 0.45
N LEU A 74 -0.70 16.10 -0.49
CA LEU A 74 0.28 15.91 -1.57
C LEU A 74 -0.44 15.77 -2.92
N PRO A 75 0.16 16.22 -4.04
CA PRO A 75 -0.45 16.05 -5.36
C PRO A 75 -0.55 14.58 -5.75
N PHE A 76 -1.73 14.19 -6.24
CA PHE A 76 -1.99 12.92 -6.90
C PHE A 76 -2.71 13.20 -8.21
N PHE A 77 -2.04 12.95 -9.34
CA PHE A 77 -2.42 13.41 -10.67
C PHE A 77 -2.59 14.93 -10.74
N GLY A 78 -1.72 15.67 -10.05
CA GLY A 78 -1.78 17.14 -9.95
C GLY A 78 -2.82 17.67 -8.97
N GLU A 79 -3.79 16.86 -8.53
CA GLU A 79 -4.82 17.26 -7.59
C GLU A 79 -4.38 17.03 -6.13
N PRO A 80 -4.54 18.01 -5.22
CA PRO A 80 -4.20 17.83 -3.82
C PRO A 80 -5.02 16.69 -3.20
N ALA A 81 -4.35 15.69 -2.62
CA ALA A 81 -4.97 14.56 -1.96
C ALA A 81 -4.30 14.28 -0.60
N VAL A 82 -5.09 13.87 0.39
CA VAL A 82 -4.52 13.43 1.66
C VAL A 82 -3.89 12.05 1.47
N THR A 83 -2.59 11.99 1.70
CA THR A 83 -1.72 10.86 1.37
C THR A 83 -1.01 10.35 2.60
N ASN A 84 -0.98 9.03 2.78
CA ASN A 84 -0.37 8.35 3.92
C ASN A 84 1.16 8.41 3.81
N THR A 85 1.84 8.87 4.88
CA THR A 85 3.30 9.01 4.94
C THR A 85 3.98 7.91 5.77
N ALA A 86 3.22 6.94 6.29
CA ALA A 86 3.72 5.94 7.22
C ALA A 86 4.77 4.99 6.62
N THR A 87 4.82 4.80 5.30
CA THR A 87 5.84 3.94 4.65
C THR A 87 7.25 4.38 4.99
N SER A 88 7.52 5.69 4.98
CA SER A 88 8.83 6.26 5.34
C SER A 88 9.23 5.87 6.76
N ARG A 89 8.31 6.06 7.73
CA ARG A 89 8.54 5.68 9.12
C ARG A 89 8.73 4.18 9.30
N LEU A 90 7.92 3.35 8.62
CA LEU A 90 8.04 1.89 8.69
C LEU A 90 9.40 1.41 8.18
N ALA A 91 9.89 1.98 7.08
CA ALA A 91 11.22 1.70 6.56
C ALA A 91 12.31 2.14 7.55
N ALA A 92 12.22 3.38 8.07
CA ALA A 92 13.20 3.92 9.03
C ALA A 92 13.38 3.04 10.28
N ILE A 93 12.26 2.61 10.89
CA ILE A 93 12.32 1.83 12.15
C ILE A 93 12.66 0.36 11.94
N SER A 94 12.36 -0.20 10.77
CA SER A 94 12.64 -1.60 10.46
C SER A 94 14.02 -1.82 9.83
N GLY A 95 14.56 -0.82 9.14
CA GLY A 95 15.73 -0.96 8.27
C GLY A 95 15.44 -1.73 6.97
N ALA A 96 14.17 -2.00 6.66
CA ALA A 96 13.79 -2.80 5.51
C ALA A 96 13.89 -2.01 4.20
N ALA A 97 14.35 -2.68 3.14
CA ALA A 97 14.25 -2.18 1.78
C ALA A 97 12.78 -2.05 1.35
N VAL A 98 12.46 -0.96 0.65
CA VAL A 98 11.12 -0.73 0.09
C VAL A 98 11.14 -1.02 -1.40
N LEU A 99 10.39 -2.04 -1.82
CA LEU A 99 10.22 -2.39 -3.23
C LEU A 99 8.79 -2.01 -3.65
N PRO A 100 8.63 -1.11 -4.64
CA PRO A 100 7.31 -0.84 -5.20
C PRO A 100 6.87 -2.07 -5.99
N TYR A 101 5.60 -2.44 -5.87
CA TYR A 101 5.04 -3.53 -6.66
C TYR A 101 3.62 -3.19 -7.07
N PHE A 102 3.24 -3.67 -8.25
CA PHE A 102 1.97 -3.36 -8.86
C PHE A 102 1.45 -4.57 -9.64
N PHE A 103 0.13 -4.65 -9.83
CA PHE A 103 -0.50 -5.73 -10.57
C PHE A 103 -1.57 -5.21 -11.52
N ARG A 104 -1.64 -5.81 -12.71
CA ARG A 104 -2.65 -5.51 -13.73
C ARG A 104 -3.05 -6.78 -14.45
N ARG A 105 -4.30 -6.84 -14.85
CA ARG A 105 -4.85 -7.89 -15.70
C ARG A 105 -4.50 -7.57 -17.15
N LEU A 106 -4.08 -8.59 -17.90
CA LEU A 106 -3.78 -8.52 -19.33
C LEU A 106 -5.03 -8.87 -20.15
N PRO A 107 -5.10 -8.47 -21.43
CA PRO A 107 -6.19 -8.85 -22.32
C PRO A 107 -6.42 -10.36 -22.45
N SER A 108 -5.37 -11.18 -22.27
CA SER A 108 -5.46 -12.65 -22.25
C SER A 108 -6.26 -13.20 -21.05
N GLY A 109 -6.51 -12.38 -20.04
CA GLY A 109 -7.09 -12.80 -18.76
C GLY A 109 -6.06 -13.13 -17.70
N ASP A 110 -4.77 -13.20 -18.05
CA ASP A 110 -3.66 -13.38 -17.12
C ASP A 110 -3.39 -12.12 -16.30
N TYR A 111 -2.56 -12.27 -15.27
CA TYR A 111 -2.09 -11.15 -14.45
C TYR A 111 -0.60 -10.95 -14.62
N ARG A 112 -0.19 -9.69 -14.75
CA ARG A 112 1.19 -9.26 -14.67
C ARG A 112 1.43 -8.60 -13.33
N VAL A 113 2.49 -9.04 -12.64
CA VAL A 113 2.99 -8.42 -11.42
C VAL A 113 4.34 -7.81 -11.74
N ASP A 114 4.45 -6.50 -11.59
CA ASP A 114 5.69 -5.75 -11.76
C ASP A 114 6.24 -5.45 -10.36
N ILE A 115 7.41 -6.00 -10.03
CA ILE A 115 8.12 -5.71 -8.77
C ILE A 115 9.36 -4.89 -9.15
N GLY A 116 9.41 -3.65 -8.67
CA GLY A 116 10.54 -2.76 -8.89
C GLY A 116 11.74 -3.10 -8.00
N ALA A 117 12.89 -2.57 -8.39
CA ALA A 117 14.08 -2.59 -7.54
C ALA A 117 13.83 -1.85 -6.21
N PRO A 118 14.62 -2.14 -5.16
CA PRO A 118 14.60 -1.35 -3.93
C PRO A 118 14.74 0.14 -4.23
N LEU A 119 13.92 0.99 -3.61
CA LEU A 119 14.01 2.43 -3.79
C LEU A 119 15.36 2.94 -3.26
N PRO A 120 16.23 3.50 -4.11
CA PRO A 120 17.52 4.00 -3.65
C PRO A 120 17.33 5.20 -2.71
N GLY A 121 18.09 5.23 -1.62
CA GLY A 121 18.03 6.31 -0.62
C GLY A 121 16.67 6.46 0.06
N PHE A 122 15.99 5.34 0.35
CA PHE A 122 14.72 5.33 1.07
C PHE A 122 14.88 4.74 2.48
N PRO A 123 14.37 5.39 3.55
CA PRO A 123 13.70 6.69 3.55
C PRO A 123 14.66 7.85 3.23
N GLY A 124 14.15 8.90 2.61
CA GLY A 124 14.90 10.08 2.20
C GLY A 124 14.79 11.22 3.21
N GLU A 125 14.72 12.47 2.71
CA GLU A 125 14.75 13.69 3.51
C GLU A 125 13.54 13.86 4.45
N SER A 126 12.34 13.49 3.98
CA SER A 126 11.11 13.64 4.76
C SER A 126 10.07 12.58 4.42
N PRO A 127 9.15 12.26 5.36
CA PRO A 127 8.03 11.35 5.07
C PRO A 127 7.13 11.82 3.93
N SER A 128 7.00 13.13 3.73
CA SER A 128 6.21 13.73 2.65
C SER A 128 6.87 13.57 1.29
N SER A 129 8.19 13.81 1.18
CA SER A 129 8.93 13.61 -0.07
C SER A 129 8.96 12.13 -0.47
N ASP A 130 9.14 11.24 0.51
CA ASP A 130 9.08 9.80 0.32
C ASP A 130 7.72 9.33 -0.20
N ALA A 131 6.64 9.83 0.41
CA ALA A 131 5.28 9.55 -0.02
C ALA A 131 5.03 10.09 -1.44
N GLN A 132 5.48 11.31 -1.76
CA GLN A 132 5.33 11.87 -3.11
C GLN A 132 6.05 11.00 -4.16
N ARG A 133 7.25 10.52 -3.85
CA ARG A 133 8.02 9.64 -4.73
C ARG A 133 7.31 8.31 -4.97
N LEU A 134 6.77 7.70 -3.92
CA LEU A 134 5.95 6.48 -4.04
C LEU A 134 4.67 6.69 -4.86
N PHE A 135 4.01 7.83 -4.66
CA PHE A 135 2.79 8.15 -5.40
C PHE A 135 3.05 8.52 -6.85
N GLY A 136 4.18 9.15 -7.18
CA GLY A 136 4.60 9.34 -8.57
C GLY A 136 4.74 8.00 -9.32
N LEU A 137 5.38 7.01 -8.70
CA LEU A 137 5.47 5.64 -9.25
C LEU A 137 4.09 4.99 -9.40
N LEU A 138 3.19 5.21 -8.43
CA LEU A 138 1.82 4.73 -8.52
C LEU A 138 1.06 5.37 -9.69
N GLU A 139 1.21 6.68 -9.90
CA GLU A 139 0.58 7.35 -11.04
C GLU A 139 1.10 6.81 -12.38
N ASP A 140 2.41 6.61 -12.51
CA ASP A 140 3.01 6.02 -13.70
C ASP A 140 2.44 4.63 -13.98
N TYR A 141 2.23 3.84 -12.94
CA TYR A 141 1.59 2.54 -13.07
C TYR A 141 0.12 2.64 -13.47
N ILE A 142 -0.64 3.53 -12.83
CA ILE A 142 -2.05 3.76 -13.13
C ILE A 142 -2.22 4.18 -14.59
N ARG A 143 -1.31 4.98 -15.16
CA ARG A 143 -1.34 5.37 -16.58
C ARG A 143 -1.26 4.17 -17.55
N LEU A 144 -0.72 3.03 -17.12
CA LEU A 144 -0.65 1.81 -17.96
C LEU A 144 -2.01 1.11 -18.12
N ALA A 145 -2.90 1.25 -17.14
CA ALA A 145 -4.22 0.61 -17.11
C ALA A 145 -5.16 1.39 -16.17
N PRO A 146 -5.53 2.64 -16.53
CA PRO A 146 -6.26 3.53 -15.65
C PRO A 146 -7.60 2.94 -15.24
N GLU A 147 -8.25 2.18 -16.11
CA GLU A 147 -9.52 1.49 -15.85
C GLU A 147 -9.44 0.42 -14.74
N GLN A 148 -8.24 -0.03 -14.37
CA GLN A 148 -8.05 -1.08 -13.36
C GLN A 148 -7.74 -0.53 -11.97
N TYR A 149 -7.49 0.78 -11.83
CA TYR A 149 -7.35 1.39 -10.51
C TYR A 149 -8.71 1.48 -9.81
N LEU A 150 -8.74 1.31 -8.49
CA LEU A 150 -9.98 1.30 -7.71
C LEU A 150 -10.55 2.71 -7.51
N TRP A 151 -11.02 3.35 -8.59
CA TRP A 151 -11.59 4.70 -8.59
C TRP A 151 -12.87 4.85 -7.76
N LEU A 152 -13.52 3.74 -7.38
CA LEU A 152 -14.63 3.75 -6.43
C LEU A 152 -14.20 4.26 -5.04
N TYR A 153 -12.92 4.13 -4.70
CA TYR A 153 -12.39 4.72 -3.47
C TYR A 153 -12.32 6.24 -3.60
N LYS A 154 -12.99 6.94 -2.69
CA LYS A 154 -12.97 8.42 -2.59
C LYS A 154 -11.59 8.94 -2.19
N LYS A 155 -10.64 8.99 -3.13
CA LYS A 155 -9.23 9.37 -2.91
C LYS A 155 -9.06 10.80 -2.39
N PHE A 156 -9.82 11.73 -2.95
CA PHE A 156 -9.79 13.17 -2.63
C PHE A 156 -10.61 13.59 -1.40
N LYS A 157 -10.97 12.64 -0.51
CA LYS A 157 -11.79 12.95 0.67
C LYS A 157 -10.94 13.56 1.79
N GLY A 158 -11.55 14.37 2.64
CA GLY A 158 -10.91 14.89 3.85
C GLY A 158 -9.79 15.91 3.60
N ARG A 159 -9.83 16.59 2.44
CA ARG A 159 -8.94 17.73 2.16
C ARG A 159 -9.29 18.89 3.12
N PRO A 160 -8.30 19.56 3.72
CA PRO A 160 -8.55 20.68 4.62
C PRO A 160 -9.08 21.90 3.85
N ALA A 161 -9.80 22.78 4.55
CA ALA A 161 -10.20 24.07 4.01
C ALA A 161 -8.96 24.87 3.52
N PRO A 162 -9.08 25.66 2.44
CA PRO A 162 -10.30 26.01 1.70
C PRO A 162 -10.67 25.04 0.57
N LEU A 163 -10.05 23.87 0.46
CA LEU A 163 -10.33 22.94 -0.63
C LEU A 163 -11.76 22.38 -0.52
N PRO A 164 -12.56 22.39 -1.60
CA PRO A 164 -13.93 21.88 -1.55
C PRO A 164 -13.96 20.36 -1.36
N ASP A 165 -15.00 19.85 -0.71
CA ASP A 165 -15.31 18.42 -0.74
C ASP A 165 -15.97 18.06 -2.07
N VAL A 166 -15.20 17.45 -2.97
CA VAL A 166 -15.66 17.02 -4.31
C VAL A 166 -16.64 15.83 -4.26
N TYR A 167 -16.91 15.28 -3.07
CA TYR A 167 -17.88 14.21 -2.89
C TYR A 167 -19.13 14.63 -2.11
N ALA A 168 -19.25 15.91 -1.76
CA ALA A 168 -20.49 16.46 -1.22
C ALA A 168 -21.60 16.31 -2.27
N ARG A 169 -22.79 15.93 -1.82
CA ARG A 169 -24.01 15.85 -2.63
C ARG A 169 -25.04 16.79 -2.05
#